data_AF-A0A3N5PZX8-F1
#
_entry.id   AF-A0A3N5PZX8-F1
#
_cell.length_a   1.000
_cell.length_b   1.000
_cell.length_c   1.000
_cell.angle_alpha   90.00
_cell.angle_beta   90.00
_cell.angle_gamma   90.00
#
_symmetry.space_group_name_H-M   'P 1'
#
loop_
_entity.id
_entity.type
_entity.pdbx_description
1 polymer ?
#
loop_
_entity_poly.entity_id
_entity_poly.type
_entity_poly.pdbx_seq_one_letter_code
_entity_poly.pdbx_strand_id
1 'polypeptide(L)' 'MEPSIKKILVPIDFSDYSKNSLKYAVNFARHFNAQLCLIYVVEPVIYPPDFSMG' A
#
# COMPACT_ATOMS: atom_id res chain seq x y z
N MET A 1 -0.97 -25.54 -15.09
CA MET A 1 -0.39 -24.23 -15.47
C MET A 1 -0.19 -23.45 -14.19
N GLU A 2 1.03 -23.00 -13.91
CA GLU A 2 1.29 -22.10 -12.78
C GLU A 2 0.65 -20.72 -13.06
N PRO A 3 0.08 -20.04 -12.05
CA PRO A 3 -0.47 -18.70 -12.23
C PRO A 3 0.63 -17.69 -12.60
N SER A 4 0.38 -16.85 -13.61
CA SER A 4 1.29 -15.77 -14.00
C SER A 4 0.88 -14.45 -13.33
N ILE A 5 1.55 -14.10 -12.23
CA ILE A 5 1.41 -12.78 -11.59
C ILE A 5 2.42 -11.83 -12.23
N LYS A 6 1.95 -10.74 -12.86
CA LYS A 6 2.83 -9.78 -13.54
C LYS A 6 3.03 -8.47 -12.79
N LYS A 7 2.08 -8.10 -11.93
CA LYS A 7 2.09 -6.86 -11.14
C LYS A 7 1.51 -7.10 -9.76
N ILE A 8 2.13 -6.54 -8.73
CA ILE A 8 1.72 -6.62 -7.33
C ILE A 8 1.62 -5.20 -6.79
N LEU A 9 0.44 -4.78 -6.33
CA LEU A 9 0.23 -3.50 -5.66
C LEU A 9 0.30 -3.71 -4.14
N VAL A 10 1.14 -2.95 -3.46
CA VAL A 10 1.35 -3.02 -2.01
C VAL A 10 0.97 -1.69 -1.37
N PRO A 11 -0.17 -1.64 -0.64
CA PRO A 11 -0.48 -0.48 0.18
C PRO A 11 0.46 -0.41 1.39
N ILE A 12 0.98 0.78 1.64
CA ILE A 12 1.83 1.12 2.78
C ILE A 12 1.15 2.24 3.56
N ASP A 13 1.12 2.10 4.88
CA ASP A 13 0.67 3.11 5.85
C ASP A 13 1.74 3.40 6.93
N PHE A 14 2.96 2.88 6.71
CA PHE A 14 4.11 2.94 7.63
C PHE A 14 3.94 2.24 8.99
N SER A 15 2.83 1.54 9.23
CA SER A 15 2.69 0.63 10.36
C SER A 15 3.66 -0.55 10.25
N ASP A 16 3.92 -1.23 11.38
CA ASP A 16 4.74 -2.44 11.35
C ASP A 16 4.08 -3.59 10.57
N TYR A 17 2.74 -3.59 10.50
CA TYR A 17 1.98 -4.54 9.69
C TYR A 17 2.23 -4.34 8.19
N SER A 18 2.17 -3.10 7.69
CA SER A 18 2.44 -2.83 6.27
C SER A 18 3.91 -3.09 5.90
N LYS A 19 4.85 -2.76 6.79
CA LYS A 19 6.28 -3.12 6.63
C LYS A 19 6.47 -4.64 6.56
N ASN A 20 5.76 -5.41 7.38
CA ASN A 20 5.83 -6.87 7.34
C ASN A 20 5.22 -7.44 6.06
N SER A 21 4.05 -6.94 5.63
CA SER A 21 3.42 -7.30 4.35
C SER A 21 4.35 -7.05 3.16
N LEU A 22 5.07 -5.91 3.15
CA LEU A 22 6.05 -5.57 2.12
C LEU A 22 7.15 -6.64 1.96
N LYS A 23 7.64 -7.23 3.07
CA LYS A 23 8.66 -8.30 3.01
C LYS A 23 8.16 -9.52 2.23
N TYR A 24 6.90 -9.91 2.44
CA TYR A 24 6.27 -11.01 1.68
C TYR A 24 6.07 -10.64 0.22
N ALA A 25 5.59 -9.42 -0.05
CA ALA A 25 5.35 -8.94 -1.40
C ALA A 25 6.64 -8.89 -2.25
N VAL A 26 7.78 -8.53 -1.65
CA VAL A 26 9.11 -8.61 -2.30
C VAL A 26 9.46 -10.04 -2.69
N ASN A 27 9.21 -11.01 -1.81
CA ASN A 27 9.46 -12.42 -2.12
C ASN A 27 8.56 -12.93 -3.25
N PHE A 28 7.28 -12.54 -3.26
CA PHE A 28 6.38 -12.87 -4.37
C PHE A 28 6.80 -12.20 -5.68
N ALA A 29 7.18 -10.93 -5.66
CA ALA A 29 7.64 -10.23 -6.85
C ALA A 29 8.86 -10.92 -7.48
N ARG A 30 9.81 -11.37 -6.66
CA ARG A 30 10.97 -12.16 -7.10
C ARG A 30 10.56 -13.51 -7.68
N HIS A 31 9.69 -14.25 -6.98
CA HIS A 31 9.25 -15.58 -7.40
C HIS A 31 8.52 -15.55 -8.76
N PHE A 32 7.63 -14.57 -8.95
CA PHE A 32 6.83 -14.45 -10.17
C PHE A 32 7.48 -13.57 -11.25
N ASN A 33 8.67 -13.02 -11.00
CA ASN A 33 9.29 -11.97 -11.84
C ASN A 33 8.29 -10.82 -12.13
N ALA A 34 7.55 -10.42 -11.10
CA ALA A 34 6.48 -9.44 -11.17
C ALA A 34 6.99 -8.04 -10.80
N GLN A 35 6.40 -7.02 -11.41
CA GLN A 35 6.60 -5.63 -10.98
C GLN A 35 5.94 -5.40 -9.61
N LEU A 36 6.69 -4.84 -8.67
CA LEU A 36 6.16 -4.41 -7.37
C LEU A 36 5.86 -2.90 -7.41
N CYS A 37 4.63 -2.52 -7.09
CA CYS A 37 4.19 -1.13 -7.01
C CYS A 37 3.81 -0.82 -5.56
N LEU A 38 4.45 0.16 -4.94
CA LEU A 38 4.10 0.62 -3.60
C LEU A 38 3.17 1.83 -3.70
N ILE A 39 2.12 1.87 -2.88
CA ILE A 39 1.20 3.01 -2.78
C ILE A 39 1.04 3.43 -1.33
N TYR A 40 1.13 4.75 -1.09
CA TYR A 40 0.76 5.37 0.18
C TYR A 40 -0.40 6.32 -0.11
N VAL A 41 -1.46 6.24 0.70
CA VAL A 41 -2.65 7.08 0.56
C VAL A 41 -2.62 8.14 1.64
N VAL A 42 -2.68 9.41 1.24
CA VAL A 42 -2.86 10.54 2.15
C VAL A 42 -4.35 10.64 2.45
N GLU A 43 -4.73 10.48 3.71
CA GLU A 43 -6.13 10.63 4.14
C GLU A 43 -6.57 12.11 4.01
N PRO A 44 -7.81 12.36 3.57
CA PRO A 44 -8.32 13.73 3.50
C PRO A 44 -8.44 14.32 4.90
N VAL A 45 -7.98 15.57 5.06
CA VAL A 45 -8.26 16.35 6.28
C VAL A 45 -9.73 16.77 6.25
N ILE A 46 -10.54 16.19 7.13
CA ILE A 46 -11.92 16.64 7.34
C ILE A 46 -11.87 17.84 8.29
N TYR A 47 -12.06 19.04 7.74
CA TYR A 47 -12.28 20.22 8.57
C TYR A 47 -13.71 20.17 9.14
N PRO A 48 -13.89 20.25 10.47
CA PRO A 48 -15.21 20.46 11.04
C PRO A 48 -15.79 21.77 10.49
N PRO A 49 -17.07 21.81 10.09
CA PRO A 49 -17.68 22.98 9.47
C PRO A 49 -17.83 24.19 10.41
N ASP A 50 -17.37 24.14 11.66
CA ASP A 50 -17.83 25.05 12.72
C ASP A 50 -16.71 25.70 13.56
N PHE A 51 -15.63 26.17 12.91
CA PHE A 51 -14.63 27.05 13.55
C PHE A 51 -14.75 28.52 13.14
N SER A 52 -15.89 28.92 12.59
CA SER A 52 -16.14 30.30 12.17
C SER A 52 -17.53 30.79 12.59
N MET A 53 -17.77 30.84 13.90
CA MET A 53 -18.76 31.75 14.50
C MET A 53 -18.21 32.22 15.85
N GLY A 54 -17.19 33.08 15.76
CA GLY A 54 -16.94 34.08 16.81
C GLY A 54 -17.88 35.26 16.62
#